data_AF-A0A5K1HQP8-F1
#
_entry.id   AF-A0A5K1HQP8-F1
#
_cell.length_a   1.000
_cell.length_b   1.000
_cell.length_c   1.000
_cell.angle_alpha   90.00
_cell.angle_beta   90.00
_cell.angle_gamma   90.00
#
_symmetry.space_group_name_H-M   'P 1'
#
loop_
_entity.id
_entity.type
_entity.pdbx_description
1 polymer ?
#
loop_
_entity_poly.entity_id
_entity_poly.type
_entity_poly.pdbx_seq_one_letter_code
_entity_poly.pdbx_strand_id
1 'polypeptide(L)' 'HVTIAPLSHPLKPNRSLISYSIDLSPVLLEHMYVGFFAGIQKLESKHYILAWSFAMDGKAPELDLSRLPSIPRDHTPL' A
#
# COMPACT_ATOMS: atom_id res chain seq x y z
N HIS A 1 12.10 2.22 6.07
CA HIS A 1 12.13 2.88 4.74
C HIS A 1 10.77 2.80 4.09
N VAL A 2 10.31 3.88 3.45
CA VAL A 2 9.05 3.96 2.71
C VAL A 2 9.33 4.52 1.31
N THR A 3 8.86 3.82 0.28
CA THR A 3 8.98 4.17 -1.13
C THR A 3 7.61 4.40 -1.73
N ILE A 4 7.42 5.50 -2.45
CA ILE A 4 6.14 5.85 -3.10
C ILE A 4 6.45 6.32 -4.53
N ALA A 5 5.65 5.89 -5.49
CA ALA A 5 5.66 6.39 -6.86
C ALA A 5 4.23 6.43 -7.43
N PRO A 6 3.97 7.30 -8.42
CA PRO A 6 2.70 7.26 -9.16
C PRO A 6 2.48 5.92 -9.85
N LEU A 7 1.22 5.52 -10.03
CA LEU A 7 0.87 4.27 -10.73
C LEU A 7 1.39 4.22 -12.18
N SER A 8 1.58 5.38 -12.83
CA SER A 8 2.17 5.48 -14.16
C SER A 8 3.66 5.15 -14.21
N HIS A 9 4.33 4.99 -13.06
CA HIS A 9 5.72 4.59 -13.00
C HIS A 9 5.84 3.08 -13.28
N PRO A 10 6.63 2.66 -14.29
CA PRO A 10 6.60 1.28 -14.79
C PRO A 10 7.30 0.26 -13.90
N LEU A 11 8.07 0.71 -12.91
CA LEU A 11 8.93 -0.15 -12.08
C LEU A 11 8.64 0.07 -10.59
N LYS A 12 8.99 -0.92 -9.77
CA LYS A 12 8.93 -0.79 -8.31
C LYS A 12 9.88 0.33 -7.84
N PRO A 13 9.42 1.33 -7.06
CA PRO A 13 10.29 2.41 -6.60
C PRO A 13 11.38 1.88 -5.67
N ASN A 14 12.62 2.29 -5.90
CA ASN A 14 13.79 1.90 -5.10
C ASN A 14 14.32 3.05 -4.21
N ARG A 15 13.92 4.30 -4.48
CA ARG A 15 14.31 5.46 -3.70
C ARG A 15 13.39 5.63 -2.49
N SER A 16 13.94 5.44 -1.29
CA SER A 16 13.24 5.75 -0.04
C SER A 16 13.02 7.25 0.09
N LEU A 17 11.77 7.67 0.33
CA LEU A 17 11.42 9.07 0.60
C LEU A 17 11.49 9.38 2.10
N ILE A 18 11.12 8.41 2.94
CA ILE A 18 11.14 8.51 4.40
C ILE A 18 11.82 7.26 4.96
N SER A 19 12.69 7.43 5.96
CA SER A 19 13.18 6.31 6.76
C SER A 19 13.30 6.71 8.21
N TYR A 20 12.91 5.79 9.09
CA TYR A 20 12.98 5.95 10.52
C TYR A 20 13.23 4.57 11.14
N SER A 21 14.10 4.52 12.14
CA SER A 21 14.43 3.29 12.87
C SER A 21 13.61 3.24 14.15
N ILE A 22 12.86 2.15 14.34
CA ILE A 22 12.04 1.93 15.53
C ILE A 22 12.21 0.48 15.97
N ASP A 23 12.42 0.29 17.28
CA ASP A 23 12.38 -1.04 17.87
C ASP A 23 10.92 -1.43 18.13
N LEU A 24 10.44 -2.43 17.40
CA LEU A 24 9.08 -2.95 17.52
C LEU A 24 8.99 -4.11 18.53
N SER A 25 10.12 -4.65 19.00
CA SER A 25 10.17 -5.77 19.96
C SER A 25 9.30 -5.55 21.21
N PRO A 26 9.18 -4.33 21.77
CA PRO A 26 8.34 -4.09 22.95
C PRO A 26 6.83 -4.16 22.69
N VAL A 27 6.38 -4.07 21.44
CA VAL A 27 4.95 -3.98 21.08
C VAL A 27 4.47 -5.16 20.24
N LEU A 28 5.37 -5.92 19.64
CA LEU A 28 5.00 -7.10 18.86
C LEU A 28 4.59 -8.25 19.80
N LEU A 29 3.46 -8.86 19.48
CA LEU A 29 2.95 -10.06 20.15
C LEU A 29 3.22 -11.29 19.27
N GLU A 30 3.05 -12.48 19.85
CA GLU A 30 3.21 -13.75 19.12
C GLU A 30 2.31 -13.83 17.87
N HIS A 31 1.09 -13.30 17.97
CA HIS A 31 0.12 -13.25 16.90
C HIS A 31 -0.38 -11.83 16.70
N MET A 32 -0.33 -11.33 15.47
CA MET A 32 -0.74 -9.98 15.10
C MET A 32 -1.41 -9.97 13.72
N TYR A 33 -2.13 -8.88 13.45
CA TYR A 33 -2.78 -8.66 12.17
C TYR A 33 -2.17 -7.45 11.48
N VAL A 34 -1.96 -7.57 10.17
CA VAL A 34 -1.50 -6.49 9.30
C VAL A 34 -2.55 -6.24 8.23
N GLY A 35 -2.74 -4.97 7.87
CA GLY A 35 -3.72 -4.60 6.87
C GLY A 35 -3.80 -3.11 6.68
N PHE A 36 -4.83 -2.69 5.95
CA PHE A 36 -5.09 -1.29 5.65
C PHE A 36 -6.35 -0.83 6.37
N PHE A 37 -6.36 0.44 6.75
CA PHE A 37 -7.52 1.13 7.26
C PHE A 37 -7.59 2.51 6.60
N ALA A 38 -8.79 2.94 6.24
CA ALA A 38 -9.04 4.26 5.69
C ALA A 38 -10.23 4.88 6.42
N GLY A 39 -10.06 6.11 6.90
CA GLY A 39 -11.15 6.92 7.44
C GLY A 39 -11.71 7.84 6.36
N ILE A 40 -13.03 7.98 6.32
CA ILE A 40 -13.72 8.90 5.42
C ILE A 40 -13.84 10.25 6.16
N GLN A 41 -13.16 11.29 5.68
CA GLN A 41 -13.42 12.66 6.16
C GLN A 41 -14.59 13.28 5.37
N LYS A 42 -15.02 14.50 5.73
CA LYS A 42 -16.19 15.21 5.18
C LYS A 42 -16.20 15.39 3.64
N LEU A 43 -15.12 15.07 2.95
CA LEU A 43 -15.02 15.05 1.49
C LEU A 43 -14.95 13.59 1.05
N GLU A 44 -15.79 13.18 0.09
CA GLU A 44 -15.78 11.82 -0.39
C GLU A 44 -14.40 11.44 -0.95
N SER A 45 -13.71 10.54 -0.25
CA SER A 45 -12.44 9.97 -0.67
C SER A 45 -12.59 8.48 -0.90
N LYS A 46 -12.17 8.03 -2.07
CA LYS A 46 -12.18 6.62 -2.45
C LYS A 46 -10.80 6.01 -2.26
N HIS A 47 -10.74 4.93 -1.49
CA HIS A 47 -9.50 4.25 -1.15
C HIS A 47 -9.52 2.84 -1.74
N TYR A 48 -8.71 2.59 -2.76
CA TYR A 48 -8.63 1.29 -3.44
C TYR A 48 -7.27 0.64 -3.18
N ILE A 49 -7.29 -0.62 -2.72
CA ILE A 49 -6.11 -1.49 -2.70
C ILE A 49 -6.27 -2.47 -3.86
N LEU A 50 -5.55 -2.23 -4.97
CA LEU A 50 -5.66 -3.06 -6.18
C LEU A 50 -4.88 -4.37 -6.08
N ALA A 51 -3.78 -4.36 -5.33
CA ALA A 51 -2.99 -5.52 -5.02
C ALA A 51 -2.14 -5.25 -3.78
N TRP A 52 -1.79 -6.33 -3.08
CA TRP A 52 -0.88 -6.29 -1.94
C TRP A 52 -0.07 -7.59 -1.88
N SER A 53 1.19 -7.45 -1.51
CA SER A 53 2.12 -8.55 -1.29
C SER A 53 2.89 -8.25 -0.01
N PHE A 54 3.01 -9.25 0.86
CA PHE A 54 3.57 -9.10 2.20
C PHE A 54 4.39 -10.33 2.57
N ALA A 55 5.50 -10.10 3.27
CA ALA A 55 6.33 -11.11 3.91
C ALA A 55 6.97 -10.49 5.17
N MET A 56 7.02 -11.24 6.27
CA MET A 56 7.76 -10.83 7.48
C MET A 56 9.25 -11.16 7.34
N ASP A 57 9.54 -12.38 6.86
CA ASP A 57 10.89 -12.90 6.74
C ASP A 57 11.29 -12.99 5.26
N GLY A 58 11.98 -11.96 4.77
CA GLY A 58 12.54 -11.93 3.42
C GLY A 58 11.78 -11.05 2.44
N LYS A 59 11.84 -11.41 1.15
CA LYS A 59 11.30 -10.59 0.06
C LYS A 59 9.88 -11.04 -0.26
N ALA A 60 8.91 -10.14 -0.10
CA ALA A 60 7.54 -10.37 -0.55
C ALA A 60 7.49 -10.64 -2.07
N PRO A 61 6.60 -11.53 -2.55
CA PRO A 61 6.40 -11.79 -3.97
C PRO A 61 6.21 -10.50 -4.79
N GLU A 62 6.74 -10.44 -6.00
CA GLU A 62 6.53 -9.28 -6.86
C GLU A 62 5.11 -9.24 -7.40
N LEU A 63 4.54 -8.03 -7.49
CA LEU A 63 3.22 -7.80 -8.05
C LEU A 63 3.37 -7.47 -9.54
N ASP A 64 2.64 -8.20 -10.38
CA ASP A 64 2.53 -7.89 -11.81
C ASP A 64 1.54 -6.74 -12.02
N LEU A 65 2.09 -5.53 -12.18
CA LEU A 65 1.30 -4.31 -12.34
C LEU A 65 0.47 -4.30 -13.64
N SER A 66 0.85 -5.09 -14.65
CA SER A 66 0.11 -5.18 -15.92
C SER A 66 -1.23 -5.91 -15.78
N ARG A 67 -1.40 -6.68 -14.70
CA ARG A 67 -2.60 -7.49 -14.41
C ARG A 67 -3.56 -6.81 -13.44
N LEU A 68 -3.27 -5.59 -12.99
CA LEU A 68 -4.15 -4.87 -12.09
C LEU A 68 -5.45 -4.45 -12.79
N PRO A 69 -6.60 -4.52 -12.10
CA PRO A 69 -7.85 -4.01 -12.65
C PRO A 69 -7.82 -2.49 -12.80
N SER A 70 -8.65 -1.96 -13.69
CA SER A 70 -8.86 -0.51 -13.79
C SER A 70 -9.57 0.01 -12.55
N ILE A 71 -9.15 1.19 -12.07
CA ILE A 71 -9.83 1.89 -10.98
C ILE A 71 -11.22 2.32 -11.46
N PRO A 72 -12.30 2.11 -10.68
CA PRO A 72 -13.63 2.59 -11.02
C PRO A 72 -13.59 4.11 -11.27
N ARG A 73 -14.11 4.52 -12.43
CA ARG A 73 -14.38 5.93 -12.73
C ARG A 73 -15.85 6.16 -12.40
N ASP A 74 -16.12 7.08 -11.47
CA ASP A 74 -17.50 7.48 -11.24
C ASP A 74 -18.00 8.22 -12.46
N HIS A 75 -18.79 7.52 -13.26
CA HIS A 75 -19.66 8.12 -14.24
C HIS A 75 -21.03 8.36 -13.60
N THR A 76 -21.07 9.14 -12.53
CA THR A 76 -22.30 9.77 -12.06
C THR A 76 -22.33 11.18 -12.63
N PRO A 77 -23.14 11.46 -13.67
CA PRO A 77 -23.50 12.83 -13.94
C PRO A 77 -24.24 13.38 -12.72
N LEU A 78 -23.89 14.61 -12.32
CA LEU A 78 -24.72 15.42 -11.43
C LEU A 78 -26.12 15.60 -12.03
#